data_AF-A0A830ECK6-F1
#
_entry.id   AF-A0A830ECK6-F1
#
_cell.length_a   1.000
_cell.length_b   1.000
_cell.length_c   1.000
_cell.angle_alpha   90.00
_cell.angle_beta   90.00
_cell.angle_gamma   90.00
#
_symmetry.space_group_name_H-M   'P 1'
#
loop_
_entity.id
_entity.type
_entity.pdbx_description
1 polymer ?
#
loop_
_entity_poly.entity_id
_entity_poly.type
_entity_poly.pdbx_seq_one_letter_code
_entity_poly.pdbx_strand_id
1 'polypeptide(L)'
;MSEGEGKLAQVEDKIEKLVDEIVSINGVLYDLAHDSTSHDGKIRLDSIDWATVDKVDERYEIWYNQALTLVSEYISNREDDFRKVYTGMDDFIHFDDKEYMKADAYTGLLRRLVSRQKNILLSIPPKLEVERLKVRKGISDEIISDELYQAKSLWDDGNLRAAGVVTGVALERHLLTLCEVSDRDMDFNYSDGIRSLAETLYLAGEITDTKKGQLGYLAEIRADCAHANEDEPDKREVERLIQQAEDIVRAV
;
A
#
# COMPACT_ATOMS: atom_id res chain seq x y z
N MET A 1 -0.23 -6.80 16.54
CA MET A 1 -0.29 -6.99 15.08
C MET A 1 -1.69 -7.46 14.73
N SER A 2 -2.40 -6.72 13.90
CA SER A 2 -3.70 -7.17 13.39
C SER A 2 -3.54 -8.35 12.44
N GLU A 3 -4.58 -9.15 12.23
CA GLU A 3 -4.58 -10.29 11.31
C GLU A 3 -4.21 -9.88 9.87
N GLY A 4 -4.54 -8.65 9.47
CA GLY A 4 -4.20 -8.05 8.17
C GLY A 4 -2.71 -7.70 8.00
N GLU A 5 -2.05 -7.21 9.06
CA GLU A 5 -0.60 -6.92 9.04
C GLU A 5 0.21 -8.20 8.87
N GLY A 6 -0.22 -9.30 9.51
CA GLY A 6 0.42 -10.60 9.36
C GLY A 6 0.32 -11.17 7.94
N LYS A 7 -0.78 -10.90 7.23
CA LYS A 7 -0.97 -11.38 5.86
C LYS A 7 -0.15 -10.58 4.84
N LEU A 8 -0.06 -9.26 4.98
CA LEU A 8 0.78 -8.43 4.10
C LEU A 8 2.26 -8.82 4.20
N ALA A 9 2.79 -8.94 5.42
CA ALA A 9 4.18 -9.35 5.65
C ALA A 9 4.49 -10.73 5.05
N GLN A 10 3.54 -11.67 5.10
CA GLN A 10 3.70 -12.97 4.43
C GLN A 10 3.73 -12.87 2.91
N VAL A 11 2.96 -11.96 2.32
CA VAL A 11 2.97 -11.73 0.86
C VAL A 11 4.29 -11.07 0.45
N GLU A 12 4.76 -10.09 1.22
CA GLU A 12 6.06 -9.44 1.00
C GLU A 12 7.22 -10.42 1.04
N ASP A 13 7.30 -11.28 2.06
CA ASP A 13 8.33 -12.32 2.19
C ASP A 13 8.31 -13.32 1.01
N LYS A 14 7.10 -13.71 0.56
CA LYS A 14 6.96 -14.56 -0.64
C LYS A 14 7.48 -13.85 -1.89
N ILE A 15 7.17 -12.57 -2.05
CA ILE A 15 7.61 -11.78 -3.20
C ILE A 15 9.13 -11.60 -3.17
N GLU A 16 9.72 -11.32 -2.02
CA GLU A 16 11.18 -11.19 -1.86
C GLU A 16 11.89 -12.49 -2.30
N LYS A 17 11.41 -13.65 -1.83
CA LYS A 17 11.94 -14.96 -2.25
C LYS A 17 11.82 -15.20 -3.76
N LEU A 18 10.68 -14.85 -4.36
CA LEU A 18 10.49 -14.96 -5.81
C LEU A 18 11.39 -13.99 -6.58
N VAL A 19 11.62 -12.79 -6.05
CA VAL A 19 12.53 -11.80 -6.65
C VAL A 19 13.97 -12.31 -6.60
N ASP A 20 14.40 -12.88 -5.48
CA ASP A 20 15.74 -13.48 -5.35
C ASP A 20 15.92 -14.66 -6.29
N GLU A 21 14.90 -15.52 -6.42
CA GLU A 21 14.95 -16.69 -7.29
C GLU A 21 15.06 -16.29 -8.77
N ILE A 22 14.29 -15.31 -9.26
CA ILE A 22 14.39 -14.88 -10.66
C ILE A 22 15.72 -14.15 -10.94
N VAL A 23 16.29 -13.46 -9.95
CA VAL A 23 17.63 -12.88 -10.06
C VAL A 23 18.70 -13.97 -10.13
N SER A 24 18.55 -15.04 -9.33
CA SER A 24 19.42 -16.22 -9.39
C SER A 24 19.34 -16.89 -10.76
N ILE A 25 18.13 -17.16 -11.27
CA ILE A 25 17.90 -17.73 -12.62
C ILE A 25 18.57 -16.87 -13.69
N ASN A 26 18.37 -15.55 -13.64
CA ASN A 26 19.02 -14.61 -14.57
C ASN A 26 20.55 -14.68 -14.51
N GLY A 27 21.13 -14.87 -13.32
CA GLY A 27 22.57 -15.06 -13.15
C GLY A 27 23.07 -16.33 -13.82
N VAL A 28 22.38 -17.46 -13.63
CA VAL A 28 22.76 -18.73 -14.28
C VAL A 28 22.67 -18.64 -15.80
N LEU A 29 21.62 -18.02 -16.35
CA LEU A 29 21.49 -17.80 -17.80
C LEU A 29 22.55 -16.85 -18.36
N TYR A 30 22.97 -15.86 -17.56
CA TYR A 30 24.08 -14.98 -17.90
C TYR A 30 25.38 -15.77 -18.03
N ASP A 31 25.69 -16.59 -17.03
CA ASP A 31 26.91 -17.41 -16.99
C ASP A 31 26.91 -18.42 -18.16
N LEU A 32 25.79 -19.12 -18.39
CA LEU A 32 25.61 -20.02 -19.55
C LEU A 32 25.90 -19.32 -20.87
N ALA A 33 25.37 -18.11 -21.07
CA ALA A 33 25.60 -17.36 -22.29
C ALA A 33 27.05 -16.92 -22.45
N HIS A 34 27.71 -16.53 -21.36
CA HIS A 34 29.11 -16.06 -21.36
C HIS A 34 30.10 -17.20 -21.58
N ASP A 35 29.92 -18.32 -20.87
CA ASP A 35 30.79 -19.50 -20.94
C ASP A 35 30.68 -20.20 -22.31
N SER A 36 29.55 -20.02 -22.99
CA SER A 36 29.30 -20.55 -24.35
C SER A 36 29.76 -19.61 -25.47
N THR A 37 30.59 -18.60 -25.19
CA THR A 37 31.06 -17.67 -26.23
C THR A 37 32.35 -18.11 -26.93
N SER A 38 32.42 -17.92 -28.25
CA SER A 38 33.68 -17.96 -28.99
C SER A 38 34.54 -16.72 -28.74
N HIS A 39 35.80 -16.76 -29.20
CA HIS A 39 36.76 -15.65 -29.05
C HIS A 39 36.27 -14.29 -29.60
N ASP A 40 35.31 -14.28 -30.53
CA ASP A 40 34.66 -13.08 -31.06
C ASP A 40 33.44 -12.60 -30.26
N GLY A 41 33.18 -13.21 -29.09
CA GLY A 41 32.12 -12.83 -28.13
C GLY A 41 30.71 -13.27 -28.52
N LYS A 42 30.60 -14.26 -29.42
CA LYS A 42 29.33 -14.78 -29.91
C LYS A 42 28.98 -16.13 -29.30
N ILE A 43 27.71 -16.34 -28.99
CA ILE A 43 27.18 -17.59 -28.43
C ILE A 43 27.32 -18.73 -29.44
N ARG A 44 27.74 -19.89 -28.93
CA ARG A 44 27.92 -21.16 -29.65
C ARG A 44 27.07 -22.23 -28.98
N LEU A 45 26.05 -22.73 -29.67
CA LEU A 45 25.08 -23.67 -29.10
C LEU A 45 25.71 -25.04 -28.77
N ASP A 46 26.77 -25.43 -29.48
CA ASP A 46 27.56 -26.63 -29.22
C ASP A 46 28.38 -26.57 -27.93
N SER A 47 28.59 -25.37 -27.39
CA SER A 47 29.29 -25.12 -26.13
C SER A 47 28.36 -24.96 -24.92
N ILE A 48 27.04 -24.99 -25.11
CA ILE A 48 26.06 -24.80 -24.04
C ILE A 48 26.01 -26.05 -23.13
N ASP A 49 26.03 -25.81 -21.82
CA ASP A 49 25.71 -26.84 -20.83
C ASP A 49 24.19 -27.05 -20.73
N TRP A 50 23.68 -27.91 -21.61
CA TRP A 50 22.26 -28.25 -21.69
C TRP A 50 21.72 -28.88 -20.40
N ALA A 51 22.56 -29.56 -19.60
CA ALA A 51 22.11 -30.11 -18.32
C ALA A 51 21.84 -29.01 -17.28
N THR A 52 22.47 -27.85 -17.41
CA THR A 52 22.15 -26.67 -16.60
C THR A 52 20.95 -25.91 -17.17
N VAL A 53 20.77 -25.89 -18.50
CA VAL A 53 19.55 -25.36 -19.14
C VAL A 53 18.30 -26.08 -18.62
N ASP A 54 18.26 -27.40 -18.64
CA ASP A 54 17.11 -28.20 -18.16
C ASP A 54 16.73 -27.86 -16.71
N LYS A 55 17.73 -27.64 -15.84
CA LYS A 55 17.51 -27.26 -14.44
C LYS A 55 16.99 -25.84 -14.30
N VAL A 56 17.46 -24.93 -15.15
CA VAL A 56 16.98 -23.54 -15.15
C VAL A 56 15.54 -23.48 -15.65
N ASP A 57 15.20 -24.25 -16.67
CA ASP A 57 13.83 -24.37 -17.18
C ASP A 57 12.88 -24.86 -16.09
N GLU A 58 13.20 -25.98 -15.42
CA GLU A 58 12.41 -26.50 -14.31
C GLU A 58 12.22 -25.46 -13.18
N ARG A 59 13.31 -24.79 -12.79
CA ARG A 59 13.26 -23.73 -11.77
C ARG A 59 12.40 -22.56 -12.20
N TYR A 60 12.51 -22.13 -13.45
CA TYR A 60 11.73 -21.03 -13.99
C TYR A 60 10.24 -21.37 -14.07
N GLU A 61 9.89 -22.60 -14.48
CA GLU A 61 8.51 -23.08 -14.49
C GLU A 61 7.87 -23.07 -13.10
N ILE A 62 8.59 -23.60 -12.10
CA ILE A 62 8.12 -23.58 -10.70
C ILE A 62 7.94 -22.13 -10.22
N TRP A 63 8.94 -21.29 -10.46
CA TRP A 63 8.90 -19.88 -10.11
C TRP A 63 7.73 -19.15 -10.78
N TYR A 64 7.53 -19.37 -12.08
CA TYR A 64 6.51 -18.69 -12.87
C TYR A 64 5.11 -19.02 -12.37
N ASN A 65 4.82 -20.28 -12.07
CA ASN A 65 3.51 -20.69 -11.56
C ASN A 65 3.21 -20.10 -10.17
N GLN A 66 4.23 -20.02 -9.30
CA GLN A 66 4.10 -19.34 -8.00
C GLN A 66 3.86 -17.84 -8.16
N ALA A 67 4.66 -17.18 -9.01
CA ALA A 67 4.57 -15.75 -9.28
C ALA A 67 3.24 -15.38 -9.94
N LEU A 68 2.81 -16.13 -10.94
CA LEU A 68 1.55 -15.93 -11.66
C LEU A 68 0.35 -16.00 -10.72
N THR A 69 0.36 -16.90 -9.74
CA THR A 69 -0.71 -17.00 -8.74
C THR A 69 -0.87 -15.69 -7.97
N LEU A 70 0.23 -15.09 -7.52
CA LEU A 70 0.22 -13.79 -6.82
C LEU A 70 -0.20 -12.65 -7.75
N VAL A 71 0.23 -12.69 -9.01
CA VAL A 71 -0.13 -11.68 -10.02
C VAL A 71 -1.63 -11.72 -10.31
N SER A 72 -2.19 -12.91 -10.52
CA SER A 72 -3.63 -13.10 -10.75
C SER A 72 -4.47 -12.66 -9.55
N GLU A 73 -4.02 -12.96 -8.33
CA GLU A 73 -4.75 -12.60 -7.11
C GLU A 73 -4.72 -11.09 -6.85
N TYR A 74 -3.54 -10.46 -6.96
CA TYR A 74 -3.35 -9.10 -6.46
C TYR A 74 -3.23 -8.04 -7.55
N ILE A 75 -2.92 -8.38 -8.81
CA ILE A 75 -2.78 -7.41 -9.91
C ILE A 75 -3.24 -8.00 -11.25
N SER A 76 -4.44 -8.58 -11.25
CA SER A 76 -5.06 -9.25 -12.40
C SER A 76 -5.02 -8.45 -13.72
N ASN A 77 -5.10 -7.12 -13.65
CA ASN A 77 -4.99 -6.23 -14.82
C ASN A 77 -3.61 -6.25 -15.50
N ARG A 78 -2.58 -6.83 -14.88
CA ARG A 78 -1.22 -7.00 -15.43
C ARG A 78 -0.90 -8.46 -15.72
N GLU A 79 -1.85 -9.38 -15.55
CA GLU A 79 -1.65 -10.81 -15.79
C GLU A 79 -1.23 -11.09 -17.23
N ASP A 80 -1.92 -10.50 -18.21
CA ASP A 80 -1.59 -10.66 -19.62
C ASP A 80 -0.16 -10.21 -19.96
N ASP A 81 0.31 -9.13 -19.34
CA ASP A 81 1.68 -8.66 -19.52
C ASP A 81 2.69 -9.65 -18.94
N PHE A 82 2.37 -10.24 -17.78
CA PHE A 82 3.20 -11.23 -17.12
C PHE A 82 3.33 -12.52 -17.94
N ARG A 83 2.20 -12.99 -18.51
CA ARG A 83 2.14 -14.17 -19.40
C ARG A 83 2.89 -13.95 -20.71
N LYS A 84 2.80 -12.76 -21.31
CA LYS A 84 3.55 -12.44 -22.54
C LYS A 84 5.07 -12.53 -22.33
N VAL A 85 5.57 -12.15 -21.15
CA VAL A 85 7.00 -12.27 -20.86
C VAL A 85 7.41 -13.74 -20.73
N TYR A 86 6.58 -14.58 -20.12
CA TYR A 86 6.85 -16.01 -20.01
C TYR A 86 7.01 -16.68 -21.38
N THR A 87 6.10 -16.40 -22.34
CA THR A 87 6.25 -16.90 -23.71
C THR A 87 7.56 -16.45 -24.35
N GLY A 88 7.99 -15.21 -24.11
CA GLY A 88 9.27 -14.72 -24.63
C GLY A 88 10.49 -15.19 -23.85
N MET A 89 10.34 -15.74 -22.65
CA MET A 89 11.45 -16.23 -21.82
C MET A 89 11.90 -17.63 -22.25
N ASP A 90 10.98 -18.43 -22.78
CA ASP A 90 11.25 -19.77 -23.31
C ASP A 90 12.37 -19.74 -24.36
N ASP A 91 12.26 -18.85 -25.36
CA ASP A 91 13.28 -18.61 -26.38
C ASP A 91 14.66 -18.23 -25.81
N PHE A 92 14.71 -17.67 -24.59
CA PHE A 92 15.96 -17.28 -23.95
C PHE A 92 16.53 -18.43 -23.15
N ILE A 93 15.71 -19.12 -22.35
CA ILE A 93 16.14 -20.29 -21.57
C ILE A 93 16.74 -21.36 -22.50
N HIS A 94 16.07 -21.63 -23.61
CA HIS A 94 16.48 -22.65 -24.58
C HIS A 94 17.47 -22.15 -25.65
N PHE A 95 17.86 -20.87 -25.61
CA PHE A 95 18.75 -20.25 -26.60
C PHE A 95 18.26 -20.38 -28.07
N ASP A 96 16.95 -20.48 -28.28
CA ASP A 96 16.35 -20.59 -29.61
C ASP A 96 16.67 -19.37 -30.47
N ASP A 97 17.17 -19.58 -31.69
CA ASP A 97 17.62 -18.53 -32.59
C ASP A 97 18.70 -17.59 -31.98
N LYS A 98 19.48 -18.05 -30.99
CA LYS A 98 20.56 -17.27 -30.36
C LYS A 98 21.97 -17.62 -30.81
N GLU A 99 22.14 -18.61 -31.70
CA GLU A 99 23.46 -18.93 -32.28
C GLU A 99 24.06 -17.68 -32.95
N TYR A 100 25.36 -17.43 -32.72
CA TYR A 100 26.08 -16.26 -33.21
C TYR A 100 25.64 -14.89 -32.63
N MET A 101 24.65 -14.84 -31.74
CA MET A 101 24.31 -13.59 -31.03
C MET A 101 25.46 -13.19 -30.10
N LYS A 102 25.77 -11.89 -30.00
CA LYS A 102 26.72 -11.39 -29.00
C LYS A 102 26.15 -11.61 -27.59
N ALA A 103 26.95 -12.14 -26.67
CA ALA A 103 26.50 -12.40 -25.29
C ALA A 103 25.97 -11.13 -24.59
N ASP A 104 26.59 -9.97 -24.80
CA ASP A 104 26.11 -8.69 -24.25
C ASP A 104 24.71 -8.31 -24.76
N ALA A 105 24.41 -8.62 -26.03
CA ALA A 105 23.10 -8.36 -26.60
C ALA A 105 22.04 -9.31 -26.03
N TYR A 106 22.39 -10.60 -25.90
CA TYR A 106 21.54 -11.61 -25.28
C TYR A 106 21.21 -11.23 -23.83
N THR A 107 22.23 -10.98 -23.01
CA THR A 107 22.07 -10.65 -21.58
C THR A 107 21.33 -9.33 -21.38
N GLY A 108 21.53 -8.34 -22.25
CA GLY A 108 20.78 -7.09 -22.25
C GLY A 108 19.28 -7.28 -22.51
N LEU A 109 18.89 -8.19 -23.40
CA LEU A 109 17.49 -8.53 -23.67
C LEU A 109 16.88 -9.38 -22.55
N LEU A 110 17.60 -10.41 -22.10
CA LEU A 110 17.21 -11.25 -20.97
C LEU A 110 16.90 -10.41 -19.73
N ARG A 111 17.81 -9.50 -19.37
CA ARG A 111 17.63 -8.57 -18.24
C ARG A 111 16.34 -7.77 -18.35
N ARG A 112 15.91 -7.38 -19.56
CA ARG A 112 14.64 -6.65 -19.76
C ARG A 112 13.43 -7.53 -19.49
N LEU A 113 13.43 -8.78 -19.93
CA LEU A 113 12.34 -9.74 -19.66
C LEU A 113 12.21 -9.99 -18.16
N VAL A 114 13.32 -10.37 -17.52
CA VAL A 114 13.38 -10.60 -16.07
C VAL A 114 12.94 -9.36 -15.29
N SER A 115 13.44 -8.17 -15.66
CA SER A 115 13.07 -6.93 -14.97
C SER A 115 11.58 -6.64 -15.09
N ARG A 116 10.91 -6.99 -16.20
CA ARG A 116 9.46 -6.76 -16.35
C ARG A 116 8.65 -7.61 -15.38
N GLN A 117 8.88 -8.92 -15.34
CA GLN A 117 8.15 -9.78 -14.40
C GLN A 117 8.48 -9.45 -12.94
N LYS A 118 9.76 -9.21 -12.63
CA LYS A 118 10.21 -8.77 -11.31
C LYS A 118 9.50 -7.49 -10.87
N ASN A 119 9.44 -6.47 -11.72
CA ASN A 119 8.82 -5.19 -11.37
C ASN A 119 7.30 -5.30 -11.22
N ILE A 120 6.64 -6.24 -11.91
CA ILE A 120 5.22 -6.55 -11.67
C ILE A 120 5.06 -7.13 -10.25
N LEU A 121 5.88 -8.10 -9.86
CA LEU A 121 5.85 -8.66 -8.50
C LEU A 121 6.12 -7.59 -7.43
N LEU A 122 7.15 -6.77 -7.61
CA LEU A 122 7.49 -5.68 -6.68
C LEU A 122 6.40 -4.60 -6.59
N SER A 123 5.46 -4.53 -7.53
CA SER A 123 4.33 -3.60 -7.47
C SER A 123 3.16 -4.09 -6.62
N ILE A 124 3.14 -5.36 -6.23
CA ILE A 124 2.04 -5.96 -5.45
C ILE A 124 1.99 -5.36 -4.03
N PRO A 125 3.07 -5.31 -3.22
CA PRO A 125 3.00 -4.78 -1.87
C PRO A 125 2.48 -3.34 -1.77
N PRO A 126 3.00 -2.35 -2.53
CA PRO A 126 2.49 -0.98 -2.43
C PRO A 126 1.04 -0.88 -2.90
N LYS A 127 0.61 -1.70 -3.87
CA LYS A 127 -0.80 -1.75 -4.28
C LYS A 127 -1.69 -2.25 -3.13
N LEU A 128 -1.30 -3.34 -2.48
CA LEU A 128 -2.03 -3.91 -1.34
C LEU A 128 -2.11 -2.94 -0.17
N GLU A 129 -1.04 -2.19 0.09
CA GLU A 129 -1.03 -1.16 1.12
C GLU A 129 -2.07 -0.07 0.83
N VAL A 130 -2.09 0.46 -0.40
CA VAL A 130 -3.08 1.46 -0.82
C VAL A 130 -4.51 0.92 -0.72
N GLU A 131 -4.76 -0.33 -1.12
CA GLU A 131 -6.08 -0.96 -0.98
C GLU A 131 -6.48 -1.14 0.49
N ARG A 132 -5.55 -1.54 1.35
CA ARG A 132 -5.77 -1.68 2.80
C ARG A 132 -6.14 -0.34 3.43
N LEU A 133 -5.40 0.72 3.13
CA LEU A 133 -5.66 2.06 3.65
C LEU A 133 -7.02 2.59 3.18
N LYS A 134 -7.40 2.33 1.92
CA LYS A 134 -8.74 2.68 1.41
C LYS A 134 -9.86 1.97 2.16
N VAL A 135 -9.73 0.66 2.40
CA VAL A 135 -10.73 -0.11 3.15
C VAL A 135 -10.82 0.41 4.59
N ARG A 136 -9.68 0.65 5.25
CA ARG A 136 -9.62 1.22 6.59
C ARG A 136 -10.33 2.57 6.66
N LYS A 137 -10.04 3.47 5.72
CA LYS A 137 -10.72 4.77 5.61
C LYS A 137 -12.23 4.61 5.45
N GLY A 138 -12.68 3.75 4.54
CA GLY A 138 -14.11 3.50 4.32
C GLY A 138 -14.84 3.02 5.57
N ILE A 139 -14.25 2.06 6.31
CA ILE A 139 -14.82 1.58 7.59
C ILE A 139 -14.85 2.71 8.63
N SER A 140 -13.77 3.49 8.74
CA SER A 140 -13.76 4.65 9.64
C SER A 140 -14.85 5.65 9.28
N ASP A 141 -15.03 5.97 8.00
CA ASP A 141 -16.03 6.95 7.52
C ASP A 141 -17.47 6.49 7.85
N GLU A 142 -17.76 5.18 7.74
CA GLU A 142 -19.04 4.59 8.16
C GLU A 142 -19.26 4.75 9.67
N ILE A 143 -18.27 4.38 10.49
CA ILE A 143 -18.34 4.50 11.96
C ILE A 143 -18.53 5.96 12.38
N ILE A 144 -17.75 6.88 11.80
CA ILE A 144 -17.83 8.31 12.09
C ILE A 144 -19.23 8.85 11.75
N SER A 145 -19.81 8.42 10.63
CA SER A 145 -21.16 8.82 10.23
C SER A 145 -22.22 8.36 11.23
N ASP A 146 -22.11 7.12 11.72
CA ASP A 146 -23.00 6.58 12.75
C ASP A 146 -22.83 7.31 14.10
N GLU A 147 -21.61 7.64 14.50
CA GLU A 147 -21.31 8.40 15.72
C GLU A 147 -21.90 9.82 15.64
N LEU A 148 -21.75 10.51 14.51
CA LEU A 148 -22.33 11.84 14.31
C LEU A 148 -23.87 11.79 14.32
N TYR A 149 -24.47 10.75 13.73
CA TYR A 149 -25.92 10.55 13.81
C TYR A 149 -26.38 10.34 15.26
N GLN A 150 -25.67 9.52 16.03
CA GLN A 150 -25.96 9.31 17.45
C GLN A 150 -25.77 10.59 18.28
N ALA A 151 -24.71 11.35 18.02
CA ALA A 151 -24.48 12.63 18.68
C ALA A 151 -25.64 13.61 18.44
N LYS A 152 -26.15 13.67 17.21
CA LYS A 152 -27.32 14.49 16.87
C LYS A 152 -28.57 14.04 17.61
N SER A 153 -28.86 12.75 17.66
CA SER A 153 -29.98 12.21 18.44
C SER A 153 -29.87 12.57 19.93
N LEU A 154 -28.67 12.47 20.51
CA LEU A 154 -28.44 12.86 21.90
C LEU A 154 -28.68 14.36 22.12
N TRP A 155 -28.28 15.21 21.17
CA TRP A 155 -28.52 16.65 21.23
C TRP A 155 -30.01 16.98 21.12
N ASP A 156 -30.74 16.31 20.23
CA ASP A 156 -32.20 16.44 20.08
C ASP A 156 -32.94 16.08 21.38
N ASP A 157 -32.45 15.06 22.09
CA ASP A 157 -32.98 14.62 23.39
C ASP A 157 -32.53 15.53 24.56
N GLY A 158 -31.70 16.54 24.31
CA GLY A 158 -31.21 17.49 25.31
C GLY A 158 -29.98 17.00 26.11
N ASN A 159 -29.38 15.87 25.74
CA ASN A 159 -28.19 15.32 26.37
C ASN A 159 -26.90 15.98 25.81
N LEU A 160 -26.72 17.27 26.10
CA LEU A 160 -25.70 18.12 25.47
C LEU A 160 -24.25 17.61 25.67
N ARG A 161 -23.88 17.26 26.91
CA ARG A 161 -22.55 16.71 27.20
C ARG A 161 -22.25 15.44 26.42
N ALA A 162 -23.20 14.50 26.41
CA ALA A 162 -23.05 13.24 25.70
C ALA A 162 -22.90 13.48 24.19
N ALA A 163 -23.74 14.35 23.62
CA ALA A 163 -23.66 14.73 22.23
C ALA A 163 -22.30 15.34 21.85
N GLY A 164 -21.80 16.28 22.65
CA GLY A 164 -20.51 16.91 22.40
C GLY A 164 -19.33 15.95 22.55
N VAL A 165 -19.37 15.04 23.53
CA VAL A 165 -18.34 13.99 23.70
C VAL A 165 -18.33 13.02 22.52
N VAL A 166 -19.48 12.50 22.09
CA VAL A 166 -19.57 11.59 20.95
C VAL A 166 -19.10 12.28 19.66
N THR A 167 -19.49 13.54 19.43
CA THR A 167 -19.00 14.32 18.29
C THR A 167 -17.48 14.50 18.33
N GLY A 168 -16.93 14.76 19.52
CA GLY A 168 -15.50 14.86 19.74
C GLY A 168 -14.75 13.59 19.35
N VAL A 169 -15.25 12.43 19.78
CA VAL A 169 -14.68 11.12 19.44
C VAL A 169 -14.74 10.86 17.93
N ALA A 170 -15.86 11.18 17.29
CA ALA A 170 -16.00 11.05 15.84
C ALA A 170 -14.97 11.90 15.09
N LEU A 171 -14.74 13.14 15.54
CA LEU A 171 -13.75 14.04 14.98
C LEU A 171 -12.31 13.58 15.25
N GLU A 172 -12.01 13.08 16.45
CA GLU A 172 -10.70 12.47 16.77
C GLU A 172 -10.41 11.28 15.85
N ARG A 173 -11.39 10.37 15.66
CA ARG A 173 -11.27 9.23 14.75
C ARG A 173 -11.06 9.66 13.30
N HIS A 174 -11.75 10.70 12.86
CA HIS A 174 -11.56 11.26 11.52
C HIS A 174 -10.12 11.75 11.33
N LEU A 175 -9.60 12.56 12.26
CA LEU A 175 -8.25 13.09 12.17
C LEU A 175 -7.18 12.00 12.28
N LEU A 176 -7.36 11.01 13.15
CA LEU A 176 -6.49 9.82 13.22
C LEU A 176 -6.47 9.09 11.88
N THR A 177 -7.63 8.88 11.28
CA THR A 177 -7.73 8.22 9.97
C THR A 177 -6.99 9.03 8.90
N LEU A 178 -7.07 10.36 8.90
CA LEU A 178 -6.30 11.21 7.98
C LEU A 178 -4.78 11.08 8.18
N CYS A 179 -4.32 11.00 9.43
CA CYS A 179 -2.90 10.76 9.71
C CYS A 179 -2.46 9.38 9.19
N GLU A 180 -3.27 8.35 9.41
CA GLU A 180 -2.96 6.96 9.04
C GLU A 180 -2.90 6.72 7.53
N VAL A 181 -3.75 7.40 6.75
CA VAL A 181 -3.83 7.20 5.30
C VAL A 181 -2.99 8.21 4.50
N SER A 182 -2.28 9.11 5.17
CA SER A 182 -1.40 10.05 4.49
C SER A 182 -0.14 9.34 3.98
N ASP A 183 0.33 9.78 2.83
CA ASP A 183 1.62 9.35 2.26
C ASP A 183 2.83 9.98 2.98
N ARG A 184 2.61 10.87 3.95
CA ARG A 184 3.66 11.54 4.72
C ARG A 184 3.90 10.82 6.04
N ASP A 185 5.17 10.72 6.42
CA ASP A 185 5.56 10.21 7.72
C ASP A 185 5.18 11.24 8.80
N MET A 186 4.34 10.81 9.76
CA MET A 186 3.79 11.64 10.81
C MET A 186 3.94 10.94 12.16
N ASP A 187 4.42 11.68 13.15
CA ASP A 187 4.47 11.22 14.54
C ASP A 187 3.17 11.61 15.25
N PHE A 188 2.34 10.60 15.57
CA PHE A 188 1.09 10.76 16.31
C PHE A 188 0.81 9.51 17.14
N ASN A 189 0.04 9.69 18.21
CA ASN A 189 -0.42 8.60 19.06
C ASN A 189 -1.93 8.45 18.97
N TYR A 190 -2.44 7.22 19.12
CA TYR A 190 -3.89 6.96 19.21
C TYR A 190 -4.55 7.63 20.43
N SER A 191 -3.77 8.09 21.41
CA SER A 191 -4.24 8.86 22.56
C SER A 191 -4.30 10.38 22.31
N ASP A 192 -3.85 10.84 21.14
CA ASP A 192 -3.81 12.25 20.82
C ASP A 192 -5.22 12.78 20.58
N GLY A 193 -5.54 13.93 21.19
CA GLY A 193 -6.82 14.60 20.98
C GLY A 193 -6.83 15.48 19.74
N ILE A 194 -8.02 16.04 19.43
CA ILE A 194 -8.29 16.89 18.25
C ILE A 194 -7.20 17.92 17.97
N ARG A 195 -6.77 18.66 19.00
CA ARG A 195 -5.78 19.73 18.85
C ARG A 195 -4.39 19.22 18.48
N SER A 196 -3.97 18.11 19.08
CA SER A 196 -2.66 17.49 18.81
C SER A 196 -2.64 16.94 17.39
N LEU A 197 -3.67 16.21 17.00
CA LEU A 197 -3.81 15.66 15.66
C LEU A 197 -3.88 16.76 14.58
N ALA A 198 -4.61 17.85 14.85
CA ALA A 198 -4.67 18.99 13.94
C ALA A 198 -3.30 19.68 13.76
N GLU A 199 -2.49 19.77 14.83
CA GLU A 199 -1.11 20.27 14.73
C GLU A 199 -0.27 19.35 13.84
N THR A 200 -0.32 18.04 14.07
CA THR A 200 0.43 17.06 13.27
C THR A 200 0.07 17.15 11.78
N LEU A 201 -1.22 17.17 11.45
CA LEU A 201 -1.69 17.30 10.06
C LEU A 201 -1.27 18.64 9.43
N TYR A 202 -1.25 19.72 10.21
CA TYR A 202 -0.82 21.04 9.73
C TYR A 202 0.69 21.07 9.45
N LEU A 203 1.50 20.56 10.38
CA LEU A 203 2.96 20.47 10.21
C LEU A 203 3.33 19.58 9.03
N ALA A 204 2.55 18.52 8.80
CA ALA A 204 2.66 17.69 7.62
C ALA A 204 2.15 18.37 6.35
N GLY A 205 1.44 19.50 6.42
CA GLY A 205 0.91 20.23 5.25
C GLY A 205 -0.34 19.60 4.63
N GLU A 206 -1.03 18.72 5.36
CA GLU A 206 -2.29 18.09 4.94
C GLU A 206 -3.51 18.99 5.17
N ILE A 207 -3.42 19.92 6.13
CA ILE A 207 -4.47 20.92 6.40
C ILE A 207 -3.91 22.34 6.43
N THR A 208 -4.79 23.32 6.20
CA THR A 208 -4.44 24.74 6.30
C THR A 208 -4.43 25.23 7.75
N ASP A 209 -3.72 26.33 8.01
CA ASP A 209 -3.74 26.99 9.33
C ASP A 209 -5.16 27.40 9.75
N THR A 210 -6.01 27.80 8.80
CA THR A 210 -7.44 28.07 9.05
C THR A 210 -8.19 26.83 9.53
N LYS A 211 -7.95 25.66 8.91
CA LYS A 211 -8.59 24.40 9.32
C LYS A 211 -8.08 23.96 10.70
N LYS A 212 -6.78 24.12 10.96
CA LYS A 212 -6.18 23.89 12.29
C LYS A 212 -6.84 24.77 13.35
N GLY A 213 -7.01 26.07 13.10
CA GLY A 213 -7.69 26.99 14.01
C GLY A 213 -9.16 26.60 14.26
N GLN A 214 -9.88 26.19 13.20
CA GLN A 214 -11.24 25.67 13.32
C GLN A 214 -11.29 24.43 14.24
N LEU A 215 -10.44 23.43 13.99
CA LEU A 215 -10.35 22.21 14.82
C LEU A 215 -9.95 22.52 16.27
N GLY A 216 -9.07 23.50 16.48
CA GLY A 216 -8.65 23.95 17.80
C GLY A 216 -9.79 24.52 18.63
N TYR A 217 -10.72 25.25 18.00
CA TYR A 217 -11.94 25.75 18.64
C TYR A 217 -12.94 24.62 18.92
N LEU A 218 -13.12 23.68 17.99
CA LEU A 218 -13.98 22.50 18.22
C LEU A 218 -13.47 21.63 19.39
N ALA A 219 -12.14 21.56 19.56
CA ALA A 219 -11.52 20.87 20.69
C ALA A 219 -11.87 21.49 22.04
N GLU A 220 -12.07 22.82 22.10
CA GLU A 220 -12.46 23.52 23.34
C GLU A 220 -13.90 23.18 23.72
N ILE A 221 -14.82 23.25 22.76
CA ILE A 221 -16.23 22.87 22.98
C ILE A 221 -16.33 21.40 23.46
N ARG A 222 -15.57 20.51 22.82
CA ARG A 222 -15.48 19.09 23.24
C ARG A 222 -14.97 18.96 24.68
N ALA A 223 -13.94 19.72 25.05
CA ALA A 223 -13.40 19.69 26.41
C ALA A 223 -14.45 20.13 27.44
N ASP A 224 -15.20 21.20 27.16
CA ASP A 224 -16.28 21.69 28.04
C ASP A 224 -17.38 20.64 28.23
N CYS A 225 -17.68 19.85 27.19
CA CYS A 225 -18.63 18.74 27.28
C CYS A 225 -18.10 17.57 28.14
N ALA A 226 -16.79 17.35 28.16
CA ALA A 226 -16.15 16.21 28.82
C ALA A 226 -15.71 16.48 30.28
N HIS A 227 -15.61 17.74 30.69
CA HIS A 227 -15.25 18.12 32.05
C HIS A 227 -16.47 18.26 32.96
N ALA A 228 -16.31 17.84 34.23
CA ALA A 228 -17.35 17.91 35.25
C ALA A 228 -17.50 19.33 35.82
N ASN A 229 -17.75 20.29 34.93
CA ASN A 229 -18.04 21.67 35.30
C ASN A 229 -19.45 21.78 35.91
N GLU A 230 -19.64 22.77 36.80
CA GLU A 230 -20.93 23.02 37.44
C GLU A 230 -22.00 23.47 36.43
N ASP A 231 -21.59 24.26 35.43
CA ASP A 231 -22.45 24.74 34.35
C ASP A 231 -22.49 23.75 33.18
N GLU A 232 -23.69 23.57 32.62
CA GLU A 232 -23.92 22.80 31.40
C GLU A 232 -23.31 23.50 30.17
N PRO A 233 -22.71 22.76 29.21
CA PRO A 233 -22.18 23.38 27.99
C PRO A 233 -23.25 24.14 27.22
N ASP A 234 -22.84 25.23 26.55
CA ASP A 234 -23.76 26.04 25.76
C ASP A 234 -24.36 25.24 24.59
N LYS A 235 -25.69 25.23 24.51
CA LYS A 235 -26.42 24.44 23.50
C LYS A 235 -26.05 24.80 22.06
N ARG A 236 -25.80 26.08 21.77
CA ARG A 236 -25.45 26.56 20.42
C ARG A 236 -24.02 26.18 20.06
N GLU A 237 -23.12 26.18 21.03
CA GLU A 237 -21.76 25.70 20.82
C GLU A 237 -21.73 24.20 20.53
N VAL A 238 -22.51 23.39 21.25
CA VAL A 238 -22.62 21.94 20.98
C VAL A 238 -23.25 21.68 19.60
N GLU A 239 -24.31 22.41 19.24
CA GLU A 239 -24.91 22.33 17.90
C GLU A 239 -23.90 22.70 16.80
N ARG A 240 -23.11 23.75 17.03
CA ARG A 240 -22.03 24.18 16.13
C ARG A 240 -20.95 23.11 16.01
N LEU A 241 -20.57 22.45 17.11
CA LEU A 241 -19.61 21.36 17.10
C LEU A 241 -20.08 20.22 16.19
N ILE A 242 -21.33 19.78 16.33
CA ILE A 242 -21.94 18.74 15.50
C ILE A 242 -21.93 19.15 14.02
N GLN A 243 -22.45 20.35 13.70
CA GLN A 243 -22.56 20.79 12.31
C GLN A 243 -21.18 20.94 11.64
N GLN A 244 -20.21 21.52 12.34
CA GLN A 244 -18.88 21.70 11.77
C GLN A 244 -18.10 20.38 11.67
N ALA A 245 -18.30 19.44 12.59
CA ALA A 245 -17.74 18.10 12.48
C ALA A 245 -18.30 17.38 11.25
N GLU A 246 -19.63 17.42 11.03
CA GLU A 246 -20.25 16.88 9.80
C GLU A 246 -19.65 17.50 8.53
N ASP A 247 -19.49 18.84 8.51
CA ASP A 247 -18.94 19.54 7.35
C ASP A 247 -17.48 19.17 7.10
N ILE A 248 -16.68 18.98 8.15
CA ILE A 248 -15.27 18.56 8.04
C ILE A 248 -15.18 17.14 7.51
N VAL A 249 -15.96 16.21 8.06
CA VAL A 249 -15.96 14.81 7.65
C VAL A 249 -16.40 14.65 6.19
N ARG A 250 -17.35 15.48 5.72
CA ARG A 250 -17.85 15.43 4.33
C ARG A 250 -16.93 16.12 3.30
N ALA A 251 -16.01 16.98 3.73
CA ALA A 251 -15.21 17.80 2.83
C ALA A 251 -14.00 17.08 2.20
N VAL A 252 -13.82 15.78 2.50
CA VAL A 252 -12.65 14.97 2.14
C VAL A 252 -12.97 13.97 1.03
#